data_AF-A0A6A9V0Q8-F1
#
_entry.id   AF-A0A6A9V0Q8-F1
#
_cell.length_a   1.000
_cell.length_b   1.000
_cell.length_c   1.000
_cell.angle_alpha   90.00
_cell.angle_beta   90.00
_cell.angle_gamma   90.00
#
_symmetry.space_group_name_H-M   'P 1'
#
loop_
_entity.id
_entity.type
_entity.pdbx_description
1 polymer ?
#
loop_
_entity_poly.entity_id
_entity_poly.type
_entity_poly.pdbx_seq_one_letter_code
_entity_poly.pdbx_strand_id
1 'polypeptide(L)'
;MGLPGRRRGPARAGAPGAGAGDGGHRDPDRQPRLGRPGERRPRGVRRSLRVGHRRADPGRAGLPRRPRGHLRGAGLGLGGGRADGPARRRRGRPRADDRRYRHRQRAQGHRHRALAPHGRRHHGGAGRAPGGRGLRAHPVTRALQPGRSVTVAVPASSANLGPGFDSLGLALDWVDEVTLTVLPEGCEVLVRGEGADSVPRDRTHLVVATCEQALAEHGRHLPGVRLEAHNTIPHGRGLGSSSAALVAGLLAAWALAHPGEEVDRNWLLQRAHALEGHADNVAAAIFGGLVLTWSEDLGGQAAVCPGRLDPRLRAVALVPADSVLTERARAVLPDVVPHAAAAANSGRAALLVHALAGEPRLLVPATREWLHQEQRAPLMPGSDRLRRALREAGFAALVSGAGPTLLVLLAEPEVARLQDWLATEEGTALAAGYGVHLLAPGPAARVVAARG
;
A
#
# COMPACT_ATOMS: atom_id res chain seq x y z
N MET A 1 -53.17 -8.57 58.28
CA MET A 1 -53.09 -7.13 57.95
C MET A 1 -52.81 -7.02 56.46
N GLY A 2 -53.40 -6.17 55.62
CA GLY A 2 -54.53 -5.23 55.75
C GLY A 2 -54.79 -4.60 54.35
N LEU A 3 -56.06 -4.45 53.96
CA LEU A 3 -56.56 -3.94 52.67
C LEU A 3 -57.48 -2.71 52.94
N PRO A 4 -58.19 -2.05 51.98
CA PRO A 4 -57.81 -1.50 50.65
C PRO A 4 -58.52 -0.14 50.31
N GLY A 5 -58.41 0.35 49.05
CA GLY A 5 -59.42 1.20 48.35
C GLY A 5 -58.94 1.60 46.94
N ARG A 6 -59.59 1.36 45.77
CA ARG A 6 -60.98 1.47 45.23
C ARG A 6 -61.49 2.93 45.23
N ARG A 7 -62.17 3.48 44.19
CA ARG A 7 -62.94 2.99 43.00
C ARG A 7 -63.22 4.23 42.06
N ARG A 8 -63.46 4.21 40.73
CA ARG A 8 -64.73 3.90 39.97
C ARG A 8 -64.63 4.43 38.50
N GLY A 9 -65.40 3.86 37.58
CA GLY A 9 -66.02 4.53 36.38
C GLY A 9 -67.55 4.30 36.44
N PRO A 10 -68.37 4.28 35.35
CA PRO A 10 -68.19 4.71 33.93
C PRO A 10 -69.40 5.56 33.38
N ALA A 11 -69.49 5.84 32.06
CA ALA A 11 -70.69 6.42 31.38
C ALA A 11 -70.81 5.97 29.88
N ARG A 12 -71.84 6.43 29.11
CA ARG A 12 -72.12 6.03 27.70
C ARG A 12 -73.04 7.03 26.93
N ALA A 13 -73.19 6.80 25.60
CA ALA A 13 -74.14 7.40 24.62
C ALA A 13 -73.80 8.83 24.08
N GLY A 14 -74.12 9.24 22.84
CA GLY A 14 -74.81 8.57 21.71
C GLY A 14 -74.63 9.31 20.35
N ALA A 15 -75.06 8.70 19.23
CA ALA A 15 -74.88 9.12 17.81
C ALA A 15 -75.99 10.11 17.31
N PRO A 16 -76.24 10.44 15.99
CA PRO A 16 -75.67 10.01 14.68
C PRO A 16 -75.35 11.21 13.70
N GLY A 17 -74.99 11.06 12.40
CA GLY A 17 -74.62 9.91 11.55
C GLY A 17 -74.57 10.24 10.04
N ALA A 18 -74.35 9.19 9.22
CA ALA A 18 -74.49 9.09 7.74
C ALA A 18 -73.59 9.96 6.82
N GLY A 19 -72.97 9.39 5.76
CA GLY A 19 -72.92 7.98 5.37
C GLY A 19 -72.22 7.71 4.03
N ALA A 20 -72.02 6.41 3.72
CA ALA A 20 -71.44 5.79 2.51
C ALA A 20 -69.99 6.24 2.13
N GLY A 21 -69.05 5.34 1.82
CA GLY A 21 -69.17 4.06 1.12
C GLY A 21 -68.69 4.27 -0.33
N ASP A 22 -67.90 3.41 -0.96
CA ASP A 22 -67.42 2.06 -0.61
C ASP A 22 -66.03 1.83 -1.27
N GLY A 23 -65.45 0.65 -1.06
CA GLY A 23 -64.17 0.21 -1.60
C GLY A 23 -64.03 0.17 -3.15
N GLY A 24 -62.88 -0.30 -3.65
CA GLY A 24 -61.88 -1.03 -2.90
C GLY A 24 -60.56 -1.30 -3.64
N HIS A 25 -59.83 -2.24 -3.05
CA HIS A 25 -58.46 -2.64 -3.31
C HIS A 25 -58.13 -3.14 -4.75
N ARG A 26 -56.85 -2.96 -5.12
CA ARG A 26 -55.96 -3.93 -5.85
C ARG A 26 -56.20 -4.14 -7.36
N ASP A 27 -55.21 -4.47 -8.19
CA ASP A 27 -53.73 -4.39 -8.09
C ASP A 27 -53.15 -4.28 -9.56
N PRO A 28 -51.97 -4.79 -9.99
CA PRO A 28 -51.24 -4.16 -11.10
C PRO A 28 -51.36 -4.93 -12.44
N ASP A 29 -50.77 -4.34 -13.49
CA ASP A 29 -50.63 -4.80 -14.88
C ASP A 29 -51.67 -4.29 -15.90
N ARG A 30 -51.28 -3.23 -16.62
CA ARG A 30 -51.55 -3.11 -18.07
C ARG A 30 -50.56 -2.17 -18.75
N GLN A 31 -49.70 -2.73 -19.60
CA GLN A 31 -49.12 -1.99 -20.73
C GLN A 31 -50.23 -1.59 -21.72
N PRO A 32 -49.98 -0.60 -22.58
CA PRO A 32 -50.10 -0.91 -24.00
C PRO A 32 -48.85 -0.57 -24.81
N ARG A 33 -48.67 -1.32 -25.90
CA ARG A 33 -47.53 -1.24 -26.83
C ARG A 33 -47.86 -0.43 -28.09
N LEU A 34 -46.81 0.17 -28.65
CA LEU A 34 -46.54 0.39 -30.09
C LEU A 34 -47.47 1.30 -30.93
N GLY A 35 -46.82 2.27 -31.61
CA GLY A 35 -47.42 3.12 -32.65
C GLY A 35 -46.36 3.90 -33.47
N ARG A 36 -45.83 3.27 -34.51
CA ARG A 36 -45.06 3.84 -35.66
C ARG A 36 -45.50 3.03 -36.89
N PRO A 37 -45.49 3.56 -38.14
CA PRO A 37 -44.47 4.48 -38.68
C PRO A 37 -44.99 5.63 -39.57
N GLY A 38 -44.08 6.48 -40.05
CA GLY A 38 -44.35 7.51 -41.07
C GLY A 38 -43.05 8.17 -41.54
N GLU A 39 -42.69 7.98 -42.80
CA GLU A 39 -41.42 8.45 -43.38
C GLU A 39 -41.46 9.92 -43.82
N ARG A 40 -40.32 10.62 -43.77
CA ARG A 40 -39.75 11.40 -44.89
C ARG A 40 -38.36 11.95 -44.56
N ARG A 41 -37.41 11.77 -45.49
CA ARG A 41 -36.12 12.50 -45.53
C ARG A 41 -36.35 13.92 -46.06
N PRO A 42 -35.42 14.86 -45.83
CA PRO A 42 -34.50 15.14 -46.94
C PRO A 42 -33.02 15.38 -46.57
N ARG A 43 -32.22 15.33 -47.65
CA ARG A 43 -30.89 15.92 -47.91
C ARG A 43 -30.53 17.08 -46.95
N GLY A 44 -29.32 17.25 -46.44
CA GLY A 44 -28.02 16.72 -46.86
C GLY A 44 -27.05 17.87 -47.17
N VAL A 45 -26.23 18.28 -46.21
CA VAL A 45 -25.14 19.26 -46.41
C VAL A 45 -23.89 18.79 -45.66
N ARG A 46 -22.82 18.48 -46.38
CA ARG A 46 -21.47 18.43 -45.82
C ARG A 46 -20.92 19.86 -45.76
N ARG A 47 -20.44 20.30 -44.59
CA ARG A 47 -19.53 21.46 -44.50
C ARG A 47 -18.23 21.06 -43.81
N SER A 48 -17.24 20.76 -44.63
CA SER A 48 -15.84 20.80 -44.27
C SER A 48 -15.38 22.24 -44.06
N LEU A 49 -14.85 22.58 -42.89
CA LEU A 49 -14.07 23.79 -42.70
C LEU A 49 -12.58 23.44 -42.75
N ARG A 50 -12.02 23.53 -43.97
CA ARG A 50 -10.59 23.84 -44.13
C ARG A 50 -10.46 25.36 -44.09
N VAL A 51 -9.60 25.87 -43.21
CA VAL A 51 -9.04 27.22 -43.33
C VAL A 51 -7.53 27.05 -43.41
N GLY A 52 -6.92 27.64 -44.45
CA GLY A 52 -5.50 27.54 -44.71
C GLY A 52 -4.89 28.89 -45.07
N HIS A 53 -3.68 29.11 -44.54
CA HIS A 53 -2.66 30.07 -44.98
C HIS A 53 -2.93 31.59 -44.92
N ARG A 54 -2.15 32.26 -44.07
CA ARG A 54 -1.04 33.21 -44.40
C ARG A 54 -0.17 33.32 -43.14
N ARG A 55 1.10 32.88 -43.12
CA ARG A 55 2.31 33.59 -43.58
C ARG A 55 2.41 35.05 -43.09
N ALA A 56 3.13 35.24 -41.98
CA ALA A 56 4.06 36.35 -41.76
C ALA A 56 5.09 35.92 -40.69
N ASP A 57 6.37 35.98 -41.02
CA ASP A 57 7.51 35.64 -40.15
C ASP A 57 8.46 36.84 -40.18
N PRO A 58 8.71 37.52 -39.03
CA PRO A 58 9.73 38.54 -38.96
C PRO A 58 10.85 38.20 -37.96
N GLY A 59 12.08 38.16 -38.46
CA GLY A 59 13.21 38.72 -37.72
C GLY A 59 14.06 37.75 -36.92
N ARG A 60 15.03 37.12 -37.60
CA ARG A 60 16.28 36.68 -36.97
C ARG A 60 16.93 37.83 -36.18
N ALA A 61 17.26 37.60 -34.91
CA ALA A 61 18.28 38.35 -34.19
C ALA A 61 19.41 37.39 -33.80
N GLY A 62 20.66 37.71 -34.15
CA GLY A 62 21.78 36.77 -34.13
C GLY A 62 22.51 36.66 -32.79
N LEU A 63 23.02 35.46 -32.50
CA LEU A 63 24.03 35.23 -31.46
C LEU A 63 25.40 35.77 -31.90
N PRO A 64 26.08 36.63 -31.12
CA PRO A 64 27.49 36.95 -31.34
C PRO A 64 28.39 35.80 -30.88
N ARG A 65 29.33 35.37 -31.73
CA ARG A 65 30.39 34.44 -31.35
C ARG A 65 31.53 35.16 -30.62
N ARG A 66 32.20 34.45 -29.70
CA ARG A 66 33.43 34.89 -29.01
C ARG A 66 34.57 35.22 -30.00
N PRO A 67 35.47 36.14 -29.65
CA PRO A 67 36.90 36.02 -29.96
C PRO A 67 37.66 35.30 -28.83
N ARG A 68 38.74 34.61 -29.18
CA ARG A 68 39.77 34.13 -28.23
C ARG A 68 40.84 35.21 -28.09
N GLY A 69 41.36 35.41 -26.87
CA GLY A 69 42.55 36.21 -26.58
C GLY A 69 43.37 35.50 -25.49
N HIS A 70 44.69 35.48 -25.62
CA HIS A 70 45.60 34.69 -24.78
C HIS A 70 46.56 35.59 -23.97
N LEU A 71 46.95 35.06 -22.79
CA LEU A 71 48.28 35.13 -22.16
C LEU A 71 48.71 36.33 -21.28
N ARG A 72 49.43 35.94 -20.21
CA ARG A 72 50.27 36.70 -19.24
C ARG A 72 49.49 37.57 -18.23
N GLY A 73 49.90 37.66 -16.96
CA GLY A 73 51.01 37.01 -16.25
C GLY A 73 51.36 37.75 -14.95
N ALA A 74 52.06 37.08 -14.02
CA ALA A 74 52.38 37.53 -12.64
C ALA A 74 51.16 37.65 -11.69
N GLY A 75 51.30 37.42 -10.37
CA GLY A 75 52.44 36.95 -9.59
C GLY A 75 52.41 37.46 -8.14
N LEU A 76 52.97 36.70 -7.18
CA LEU A 76 53.06 37.01 -5.74
C LEU A 76 51.71 36.97 -4.98
N GLY A 77 51.62 36.48 -3.73
CA GLY A 77 52.62 35.78 -2.93
C GLY A 77 52.08 35.26 -1.58
N LEU A 78 52.65 34.13 -1.15
CA LEU A 78 53.21 33.82 0.18
C LEU A 78 52.33 33.72 1.46
N GLY A 79 52.66 32.70 2.26
CA GLY A 79 52.16 32.45 3.62
C GLY A 79 51.12 31.31 3.68
N GLY A 80 51.29 30.22 4.44
CA GLY A 80 52.41 29.78 5.26
C GLY A 80 51.93 28.74 6.29
N GLY A 81 52.71 27.69 6.59
CA GLY A 81 52.37 26.69 7.62
C GLY A 81 52.59 25.24 7.15
N ARG A 82 53.52 24.53 7.80
CA ARG A 82 53.86 23.13 7.54
C ARG A 82 53.32 22.21 8.64
N ALA A 83 53.07 20.95 8.31
CA ALA A 83 53.27 19.81 9.21
C ALA A 83 53.65 18.56 8.39
N ASP A 84 54.69 17.85 8.80
CA ASP A 84 55.15 16.56 8.25
C ASP A 84 54.16 15.44 8.63
N GLY A 85 54.06 14.23 8.04
CA GLY A 85 54.82 13.40 7.08
C GLY A 85 54.47 11.91 7.41
N PRO A 86 55.06 10.85 6.81
CA PRO A 86 55.54 10.63 5.44
C PRO A 86 54.79 9.48 4.70
N ALA A 87 54.56 9.59 3.39
CA ALA A 87 53.96 8.52 2.59
C ALA A 87 54.98 7.48 2.09
N ARG A 88 54.71 6.17 2.28
CA ARG A 88 55.58 5.08 1.78
C ARG A 88 55.33 4.77 0.30
N ARG A 89 56.41 4.73 -0.48
CA ARG A 89 56.43 4.32 -1.91
C ARG A 89 56.10 2.83 -2.08
N ARG A 90 55.24 2.47 -3.05
CA ARG A 90 55.37 1.20 -3.78
C ARG A 90 55.14 1.36 -5.29
N ARG A 91 55.95 0.58 -6.01
CA ARG A 91 56.24 0.57 -7.45
C ARG A 91 55.01 0.23 -8.31
N GLY A 92 54.96 0.77 -9.52
CA GLY A 92 53.95 0.39 -10.54
C GLY A 92 54.49 -0.52 -11.64
N ARG A 93 53.58 -1.14 -12.41
CA ARG A 93 53.68 -1.73 -13.78
C ARG A 93 52.29 -2.32 -14.14
N PRO A 94 51.97 -2.63 -15.41
CA PRO A 94 51.61 -1.67 -16.45
C PRO A 94 50.18 -1.90 -17.01
N ARG A 95 49.81 -1.12 -18.04
CA ARG A 95 48.50 -1.13 -18.72
C ARG A 95 48.24 -2.44 -19.50
N ALA A 96 46.96 -2.81 -19.65
CA ALA A 96 46.50 -3.83 -20.59
C ALA A 96 45.26 -3.35 -21.41
N ASP A 97 45.38 -3.54 -22.72
CA ASP A 97 44.46 -3.35 -23.86
C ASP A 97 43.03 -2.78 -23.76
N ASP A 98 42.83 -1.74 -24.58
CA ASP A 98 41.57 -1.32 -25.21
C ASP A 98 41.03 -2.41 -26.15
N ARG A 99 39.90 -3.06 -25.81
CA ARG A 99 39.15 -3.93 -26.74
C ARG A 99 37.75 -3.39 -27.01
N ARG A 100 37.67 -2.65 -28.11
CA ARG A 100 36.46 -2.04 -28.68
C ARG A 100 35.39 -3.08 -29.01
N TYR A 101 34.24 -2.99 -28.34
CA TYR A 101 33.02 -3.70 -28.75
C TYR A 101 32.54 -3.18 -30.11
N ARG A 102 32.52 -4.04 -31.13
CA ARG A 102 31.89 -3.75 -32.43
C ARG A 102 30.45 -4.25 -32.42
N HIS A 103 29.50 -3.33 -32.60
CA HIS A 103 28.12 -3.66 -32.94
C HIS A 103 28.07 -4.59 -34.16
N ARG A 104 27.30 -5.68 -34.06
CA ARG A 104 26.73 -6.38 -35.22
C ARG A 104 25.21 -6.40 -35.06
N GLN A 105 24.53 -5.70 -35.97
CA GLN A 105 23.10 -5.86 -36.16
C GLN A 105 22.81 -7.26 -36.72
N ARG A 106 21.80 -7.93 -36.19
CA ARG A 106 21.07 -9.00 -36.89
C ARG A 106 19.58 -8.83 -36.64
N ALA A 107 18.85 -8.50 -37.69
CA ALA A 107 17.41 -8.70 -37.74
C ALA A 107 17.15 -10.09 -38.34
N GLN A 108 16.17 -10.83 -37.84
CA GLN A 108 15.16 -11.54 -38.65
C GLN A 108 14.10 -12.20 -37.75
N GLY A 109 12.85 -12.16 -38.23
CA GLY A 109 11.65 -12.29 -37.40
C GLY A 109 11.39 -13.66 -36.76
N HIS A 110 10.77 -13.62 -35.58
CA HIS A 110 10.05 -14.73 -35.01
C HIS A 110 8.62 -14.77 -35.57
N ARG A 111 8.25 -15.89 -36.19
CA ARG A 111 6.87 -16.15 -36.62
C ARG A 111 6.06 -16.68 -35.44
N HIS A 112 4.88 -16.11 -35.21
CA HIS A 112 3.88 -16.71 -34.34
C HIS A 112 3.49 -18.10 -34.83
N ARG A 113 3.35 -19.07 -33.92
CA ARG A 113 2.65 -20.32 -34.18
C ARG A 113 1.75 -20.63 -32.99
N ALA A 114 0.45 -20.46 -33.19
CA ALA A 114 -0.55 -20.89 -32.23
C ALA A 114 -0.65 -22.42 -32.22
N LEU A 115 -0.92 -23.01 -31.06
CA LEU A 115 -1.30 -24.41 -30.92
C LEU A 115 -2.54 -24.50 -30.02
N ALA A 116 -3.63 -25.00 -30.60
CA ALA A 116 -4.86 -25.36 -29.91
C ALA A 116 -4.73 -26.78 -29.30
N PRO A 117 -5.56 -27.18 -28.33
CA PRO A 117 -5.35 -28.41 -27.57
C PRO A 117 -5.90 -29.66 -28.27
N HIS A 118 -5.19 -30.77 -28.13
CA HIS A 118 -5.70 -32.11 -28.47
C HIS A 118 -5.53 -33.05 -27.28
N GLY A 119 -6.66 -33.47 -26.72
CA GLY A 119 -6.72 -34.60 -25.80
C GLY A 119 -6.93 -35.92 -26.56
N ARG A 120 -6.25 -36.99 -26.14
CA ARG A 120 -6.64 -38.38 -26.38
C ARG A 120 -6.34 -39.22 -25.14
N ARG A 121 -7.15 -40.27 -24.90
CA ARG A 121 -7.06 -41.17 -23.75
C ARG A 121 -6.60 -42.58 -24.17
N HIS A 122 -6.08 -43.34 -23.20
CA HIS A 122 -5.87 -44.80 -23.15
C HIS A 122 -4.92 -45.39 -24.22
N HIS A 123 -3.96 -46.28 -23.93
CA HIS A 123 -3.89 -47.43 -23.02
C HIS A 123 -2.58 -47.38 -22.18
N GLY A 124 -2.31 -48.15 -21.12
CA GLY A 124 -2.72 -49.49 -20.74
C GLY A 124 -1.47 -50.40 -20.74
N GLY A 125 -0.72 -50.40 -19.64
CA GLY A 125 0.54 -51.16 -19.51
C GLY A 125 0.89 -51.38 -18.04
N ALA A 126 0.95 -52.64 -17.62
CA ALA A 126 1.28 -53.02 -16.25
C ALA A 126 2.80 -52.99 -16.03
N GLY A 127 3.27 -52.10 -15.16
CA GLY A 127 4.67 -52.00 -14.74
C GLY A 127 4.81 -52.24 -13.24
N ARG A 128 5.76 -53.10 -12.84
CA ARG A 128 5.97 -53.52 -11.43
C ARG A 128 6.33 -52.34 -10.53
N ALA A 129 5.80 -52.33 -9.31
CA ALA A 129 6.10 -51.32 -8.30
C ALA A 129 7.53 -51.47 -7.72
N PRO A 130 8.30 -50.37 -7.61
CA PRO A 130 9.35 -50.25 -6.62
C PRO A 130 8.73 -49.88 -5.26
N GLY A 131 9.06 -50.63 -4.22
CA GLY A 131 8.60 -50.35 -2.85
C GLY A 131 9.28 -49.14 -2.23
N GLY A 132 8.83 -48.75 -1.02
CA GLY A 132 9.53 -47.77 -0.19
C GLY A 132 9.19 -46.31 -0.47
N ARG A 133 7.91 -45.94 -0.37
CA ARG A 133 7.60 -44.57 0.07
C ARG A 133 8.08 -44.42 1.51
N GLY A 134 9.30 -43.94 1.68
CA GLY A 134 9.77 -43.49 2.98
C GLY A 134 8.78 -42.47 3.52
N LEU A 135 8.17 -42.79 4.66
CA LEU A 135 7.46 -41.80 5.46
C LEU A 135 8.45 -40.65 5.68
N ARG A 136 8.16 -39.47 5.13
CA ARG A 136 8.91 -38.27 5.48
C ARG A 136 8.65 -38.08 6.96
N ALA A 137 9.62 -38.44 7.80
CA ALA A 137 9.54 -38.17 9.22
C ALA A 137 9.29 -36.67 9.37
N HIS A 138 8.14 -36.30 9.95
CA HIS A 138 7.92 -34.93 10.33
C HIS A 138 9.07 -34.56 11.28
N PRO A 139 9.80 -33.46 11.03
CA PRO A 139 10.92 -33.09 11.89
C PRO A 139 10.39 -32.99 13.33
N VAL A 140 11.08 -33.63 14.27
CA VAL A 140 10.67 -33.65 15.68
C VAL A 140 10.83 -32.24 16.23
N THR A 141 9.75 -31.46 16.17
CA THR A 141 9.75 -30.08 16.65
C THR A 141 9.78 -30.05 18.17
N ARG A 142 10.60 -29.17 18.73
CA ARG A 142 10.74 -29.00 20.18
C ARG A 142 9.67 -28.04 20.71
N ALA A 143 8.89 -28.50 21.68
CA ALA A 143 7.96 -27.63 22.40
C ALA A 143 8.70 -26.44 23.04
N LEU A 144 8.16 -25.23 22.90
CA LEU A 144 8.59 -24.08 23.70
C LEU A 144 8.19 -24.26 25.16
N GLN A 145 9.01 -23.71 26.07
CA GLN A 145 8.72 -23.76 27.50
C GLN A 145 7.53 -22.85 27.84
N PRO A 146 6.49 -23.35 28.53
CA PRO A 146 5.40 -22.53 29.05
C PRO A 146 5.91 -21.43 30.00
N GLY A 147 5.17 -20.32 30.07
CA GLY A 147 5.55 -19.13 30.86
C GLY A 147 6.40 -18.11 30.10
N ARG A 148 7.10 -18.53 29.03
CA ARG A 148 7.78 -17.61 28.12
C ARG A 148 6.82 -16.63 27.50
N SER A 149 7.20 -15.36 27.43
CA SER A 149 6.37 -14.32 26.84
C SER A 149 7.19 -13.30 26.07
N VAL A 150 6.66 -12.83 24.95
CA VAL A 150 7.23 -11.72 24.17
C VAL A 150 6.15 -10.67 23.91
N THR A 151 6.49 -9.39 24.06
CA THR A 151 5.70 -8.26 23.57
C THR A 151 6.41 -7.62 22.39
N VAL A 152 5.70 -7.42 21.28
CA VAL A 152 6.19 -6.77 20.07
C VAL A 152 5.34 -5.54 19.75
N ALA A 153 5.97 -4.52 19.18
CA ALA A 153 5.31 -3.32 18.68
C ALA A 153 5.60 -3.16 17.20
N VAL A 154 4.55 -2.98 16.39
CA VAL A 154 4.62 -2.93 14.93
C VAL A 154 3.85 -1.70 14.41
N PRO A 155 4.47 -0.86 13.56
CA PRO A 155 3.81 0.34 13.05
C PRO A 155 2.83 0.04 11.92
N ALA A 156 1.90 0.97 11.70
CA ALA A 156 1.14 1.11 10.48
C ALA A 156 2.06 1.44 9.31
N SER A 157 1.61 1.14 8.11
CA SER A 157 2.33 1.50 6.89
C SER A 157 1.40 1.97 5.77
N SER A 158 1.91 2.90 4.97
CA SER A 158 1.31 3.33 3.71
C SER A 158 2.17 2.88 2.54
N ALA A 159 1.72 1.85 1.85
CA ALA A 159 2.20 1.41 0.54
C ALA A 159 1.93 2.43 -0.59
N ASN A 160 2.54 2.17 -1.75
CA ASN A 160 2.44 2.87 -3.04
C ASN A 160 2.90 4.34 -3.07
N LEU A 161 2.52 5.16 -2.08
CA LEU A 161 2.82 6.59 -1.99
C LEU A 161 2.54 7.38 -3.29
N GLY A 162 1.49 7.02 -4.02
CA GLY A 162 1.23 7.52 -5.38
C GLY A 162 1.95 6.67 -6.43
N PRO A 163 2.95 7.19 -7.18
CA PRO A 163 3.58 6.49 -8.29
C PRO A 163 4.48 5.31 -7.91
N GLY A 164 4.83 5.13 -6.65
CA GLY A 164 5.71 4.05 -6.16
C GLY A 164 5.01 2.70 -6.00
N PHE A 165 4.14 2.33 -6.94
CA PHE A 165 3.27 1.16 -6.86
C PHE A 165 4.05 -0.14 -6.59
N ASP A 166 3.63 -0.90 -5.57
CA ASP A 166 4.28 -2.13 -5.05
C ASP A 166 5.79 -1.99 -4.75
N SER A 167 6.30 -0.75 -4.64
CA SER A 167 7.75 -0.45 -4.58
C SER A 167 8.15 0.52 -3.46
N LEU A 168 7.26 1.42 -3.02
CA LEU A 168 7.51 2.39 -1.94
C LEU A 168 6.56 2.15 -0.77
N GLY A 169 7.12 2.08 0.44
CA GLY A 169 6.37 2.01 1.68
C GLY A 169 6.85 3.06 2.69
N LEU A 170 5.94 3.64 3.46
CA LEU A 170 6.25 4.54 4.57
C LEU A 170 5.63 3.99 5.85
N ALA A 171 6.45 3.71 6.86
CA ALA A 171 5.97 3.45 8.22
C ALA A 171 5.38 4.74 8.81
N LEU A 172 4.37 4.61 9.66
CA LEU A 172 3.71 5.71 10.36
C LEU A 172 3.84 5.48 11.88
N ASP A 173 3.89 6.55 12.67
CA ASP A 173 4.03 6.50 14.14
C ASP A 173 2.72 6.09 14.88
N TRP A 174 1.92 5.27 14.23
CA TRP A 174 0.70 4.63 14.74
C TRP A 174 1.01 3.13 14.89
N VAL A 175 0.83 2.55 16.08
CA VAL A 175 1.44 1.25 16.44
C VAL A 175 0.41 0.28 17.04
N ASP A 176 0.42 -0.96 16.58
CA ASP A 176 -0.20 -2.09 17.28
C ASP A 176 0.82 -2.72 18.26
N GLU A 177 0.36 -3.08 19.46
CA GLU A 177 1.16 -3.81 20.44
C GLU A 177 0.56 -5.20 20.70
N VAL A 178 1.41 -6.22 20.68
CA VAL A 178 1.00 -7.62 20.75
C VAL A 178 1.89 -8.39 21.72
N THR A 179 1.28 -9.04 22.70
CA THR A 179 1.94 -9.99 23.60
C THR A 179 1.53 -11.42 23.25
N LEU A 180 2.53 -12.29 23.09
CA LEU A 180 2.37 -13.73 22.95
C LEU A 180 3.04 -14.44 24.13
N THR A 181 2.25 -15.20 24.89
CA THR A 181 2.70 -16.04 26.01
C THR A 181 2.51 -17.52 25.67
N VAL A 182 3.54 -18.33 25.90
CA VAL A 182 3.49 -19.79 25.74
C VAL A 182 2.73 -20.39 26.93
N LEU A 183 1.65 -21.12 26.65
CA LEU A 183 0.88 -21.87 27.65
C LEU A 183 1.25 -23.35 27.61
N PRO A 184 0.92 -24.15 28.66
CA PRO A 184 1.09 -25.61 28.63
C PRO A 184 0.26 -26.29 27.54
N GLU A 185 -0.95 -25.80 27.26
CA GLU A 185 -1.86 -26.28 26.23
C GLU A 185 -2.90 -25.19 25.88
N GLY A 186 -3.78 -25.47 24.90
CA GLY A 186 -4.90 -24.59 24.54
C GLY A 186 -4.52 -23.36 23.70
N CYS A 187 -5.52 -22.52 23.44
CA CYS A 187 -5.38 -21.26 22.73
C CYS A 187 -6.35 -20.22 23.31
N GLU A 188 -5.82 -19.07 23.72
CA GLU A 188 -6.58 -17.94 24.25
C GLU A 188 -6.23 -16.69 23.43
N VAL A 189 -7.23 -15.99 22.89
CA VAL A 189 -7.01 -14.79 22.07
C VAL A 189 -7.85 -13.63 22.61
N LEU A 190 -7.16 -12.63 23.15
CA LEU A 190 -7.71 -11.43 23.78
C LEU A 190 -7.34 -10.20 22.94
N VAL A 191 -8.32 -9.64 22.25
CA VAL A 191 -8.13 -8.48 21.36
C VAL A 191 -8.88 -7.27 21.92
N ARG A 192 -8.20 -6.13 21.95
CA ARG A 192 -8.73 -4.81 22.32
C ARG A 192 -8.53 -3.83 21.16
N GLY A 193 -9.49 -2.94 20.96
CA GLY A 193 -9.47 -1.96 19.87
C GLY A 193 -9.89 -2.56 18.53
N GLU A 194 -9.14 -2.28 17.48
CA GLU A 194 -9.48 -2.63 16.10
C GLU A 194 -9.67 -4.14 15.89
N GLY A 195 -10.80 -4.48 15.27
CA GLY A 195 -11.20 -5.86 14.99
C GLY A 195 -11.59 -6.72 16.18
N ALA A 196 -11.73 -6.18 17.39
CA ALA A 196 -12.05 -6.96 18.61
C ALA A 196 -13.27 -7.89 18.42
N ASP A 197 -14.33 -7.43 17.76
CA ASP A 197 -15.56 -8.21 17.56
C ASP A 197 -15.58 -9.03 16.26
N SER A 198 -14.51 -8.98 15.44
CA SER A 198 -14.48 -9.55 14.09
C SER A 198 -13.34 -10.52 13.79
N VAL A 199 -12.22 -10.48 14.53
CA VAL A 199 -11.08 -11.40 14.29
C VAL A 199 -11.28 -12.74 15.00
N PRO A 200 -10.75 -13.86 14.45
CA PRO A 200 -10.87 -15.17 15.09
C PRO A 200 -10.28 -15.16 16.50
N ARG A 201 -10.89 -15.93 17.42
CA ARG A 201 -10.43 -16.04 18.82
C ARG A 201 -9.72 -17.37 19.13
N ASP A 202 -9.18 -18.01 18.10
CA ASP A 202 -8.50 -19.30 18.13
C ASP A 202 -7.18 -19.27 17.33
N ARG A 203 -6.59 -20.45 17.06
CA ARG A 203 -5.32 -20.59 16.34
C ARG A 203 -5.37 -20.13 14.87
N THR A 204 -6.55 -19.86 14.31
CA THR A 204 -6.71 -19.25 12.98
C THR A 204 -6.53 -17.73 12.98
N HIS A 205 -6.41 -17.09 14.16
CA HIS A 205 -6.05 -15.68 14.24
C HIS A 205 -4.67 -15.45 13.58
N LEU A 206 -4.60 -14.48 12.65
CA LEU A 206 -3.46 -14.30 11.74
C LEU A 206 -2.09 -14.30 12.46
N VAL A 207 -1.97 -13.50 13.53
CA VAL A 207 -0.74 -13.43 14.36
C VAL A 207 -0.34 -14.81 14.92
N VAL A 208 -1.29 -15.62 15.39
CA VAL A 208 -1.03 -16.95 15.96
C VAL A 208 -0.60 -17.90 14.86
N ALA A 209 -1.38 -17.99 13.77
CA ALA A 209 -1.08 -18.85 12.63
C ALA A 209 0.30 -18.56 12.02
N THR A 210 0.63 -17.28 11.81
CA THR A 210 1.94 -16.85 11.31
C THR A 210 3.07 -17.16 12.30
N CYS A 211 2.84 -16.99 13.61
CA CYS A 211 3.81 -17.34 14.64
C CYS A 211 4.10 -18.85 14.67
N GLU A 212 3.06 -19.70 14.60
CA GLU A 212 3.20 -21.15 14.60
C GLU A 212 3.90 -21.67 13.34
N GLN A 213 3.55 -21.15 12.16
CA GLN A 213 4.23 -21.49 10.91
C GLN A 213 5.72 -21.14 10.97
N ALA A 214 6.06 -19.94 11.45
CA ALA A 214 7.44 -19.50 11.60
C ALA A 214 8.23 -20.35 12.62
N LEU A 215 7.63 -20.67 13.77
CA LEU A 215 8.27 -21.53 14.77
C LEU A 215 8.57 -22.93 14.23
N ALA A 216 7.69 -23.48 13.38
CA ALA A 216 7.90 -24.77 12.74
C ALA A 216 9.14 -24.77 11.81
N GLU A 217 9.42 -23.67 11.10
CA GLU A 217 10.65 -23.51 10.30
C GLU A 217 11.92 -23.55 11.18
N HIS A 218 11.84 -23.04 12.41
CA HIS A 218 12.92 -23.12 13.41
C HIS A 218 12.90 -24.42 14.24
N GLY A 219 12.14 -25.43 13.82
CA GLY A 219 12.06 -26.73 14.51
C GLY A 219 11.40 -26.66 15.89
N ARG A 220 10.49 -25.70 16.11
CA ARG A 220 9.80 -25.45 17.38
C ARG A 220 8.28 -25.46 17.21
N HIS A 221 7.53 -25.58 18.30
CA HIS A 221 6.08 -25.38 18.31
C HIS A 221 5.57 -24.79 19.64
N LEU A 222 4.38 -24.21 19.60
CA LEU A 222 3.63 -23.76 20.79
C LEU A 222 2.74 -24.91 21.27
N PRO A 223 2.96 -25.50 22.47
CA PRO A 223 2.04 -26.50 22.99
C PRO A 223 0.68 -25.83 23.33
N GLY A 224 0.71 -24.66 23.97
CA GLY A 224 -0.41 -23.72 24.02
C GLY A 224 0.03 -22.27 23.84
N VAL A 225 -0.93 -21.37 23.65
CA VAL A 225 -0.67 -19.94 23.39
C VAL A 225 -1.75 -19.03 23.96
N ARG A 226 -1.34 -17.94 24.63
CA ARG A 226 -2.15 -16.75 24.87
C ARG A 226 -1.66 -15.63 23.97
N LEU A 227 -2.57 -15.01 23.24
CA LEU A 227 -2.37 -13.80 22.48
C LEU A 227 -3.14 -12.66 23.15
N GLU A 228 -2.46 -11.60 23.53
CA GLU A 228 -3.04 -10.33 23.96
C GLU A 228 -2.67 -9.26 22.94
N ALA A 229 -3.64 -8.79 22.16
CA ALA A 229 -3.44 -7.82 21.09
C ALA A 229 -4.16 -6.50 21.40
N HIS A 230 -3.42 -5.40 21.38
CA HIS A 230 -3.94 -4.04 21.43
C HIS A 230 -3.78 -3.42 20.04
N ASN A 231 -4.83 -3.57 19.24
CA ASN A 231 -4.85 -3.09 17.86
C ASN A 231 -5.41 -1.66 17.86
N THR A 232 -4.65 -0.73 17.32
CA THR A 232 -5.08 0.65 17.09
C THR A 232 -5.09 1.02 15.60
N ILE A 233 -4.42 0.25 14.74
CA ILE A 233 -4.31 0.52 13.30
C ILE A 233 -5.63 0.15 12.59
N PRO A 234 -6.32 1.07 11.90
CA PRO A 234 -7.64 0.81 11.32
C PRO A 234 -7.69 -0.34 10.30
N HIS A 235 -8.50 -1.36 10.59
CA HIS A 235 -8.57 -2.59 9.78
C HIS A 235 -9.19 -2.34 8.39
N GLY A 236 -8.56 -2.87 7.34
CA GLY A 236 -9.09 -2.77 5.96
C GLY A 236 -9.21 -1.34 5.42
N ARG A 237 -8.45 -0.39 5.97
CA ARG A 237 -8.44 1.03 5.56
C ARG A 237 -7.28 1.45 4.65
N GLY A 238 -6.32 0.56 4.38
CA GLY A 238 -5.12 0.88 3.59
C GLY A 238 -3.89 1.28 4.41
N LEU A 239 -3.95 1.18 5.74
CA LEU A 239 -2.88 1.52 6.70
C LEU A 239 -2.01 0.32 7.14
N GLY A 240 -1.96 -0.74 6.33
CA GLY A 240 -1.03 -1.86 6.54
C GLY A 240 -1.33 -2.81 7.71
N SER A 241 -2.52 -2.80 8.32
CA SER A 241 -2.80 -3.62 9.52
C SER A 241 -2.62 -5.15 9.32
N SER A 242 -2.95 -5.70 8.13
CA SER A 242 -2.64 -7.10 7.78
C SER A 242 -1.13 -7.38 7.81
N SER A 243 -0.37 -6.50 7.17
CA SER A 243 1.08 -6.53 7.11
C SER A 243 1.70 -6.39 8.51
N ALA A 244 1.11 -5.55 9.37
CA ALA A 244 1.53 -5.38 10.76
C ALA A 244 1.28 -6.65 11.60
N ALA A 245 0.13 -7.30 11.44
CA ALA A 245 -0.20 -8.57 12.09
C ALA A 245 0.72 -9.72 11.63
N LEU A 246 1.05 -9.81 10.33
CA LEU A 246 2.06 -10.75 9.81
C LEU A 246 3.43 -10.51 10.47
N VAL A 247 3.90 -9.26 10.46
CA VAL A 247 5.20 -8.88 11.03
C VAL A 247 5.23 -9.12 12.55
N ALA A 248 4.14 -8.89 13.27
CA ALA A 248 4.02 -9.21 14.69
C ALA A 248 4.19 -10.72 14.95
N GLY A 249 3.50 -11.58 14.18
CA GLY A 249 3.63 -13.04 14.30
C GLY A 249 5.04 -13.55 14.00
N LEU A 250 5.68 -13.04 12.93
CA LEU A 250 7.06 -13.40 12.55
C LEU A 250 8.08 -12.93 13.59
N LEU A 251 7.96 -11.69 14.06
CA LEU A 251 8.87 -11.10 15.05
C LEU A 251 8.77 -11.79 16.42
N ALA A 252 7.55 -12.14 16.84
CA ALA A 252 7.32 -12.91 18.06
C ALA A 252 7.87 -14.33 17.95
N ALA A 253 7.67 -15.00 16.80
CA ALA A 253 8.25 -16.33 16.55
C ALA A 253 9.79 -16.31 16.61
N TRP A 254 10.42 -15.32 15.98
CA TRP A 254 11.88 -15.16 16.05
C TRP A 254 12.36 -15.00 17.50
N ALA A 255 11.76 -14.07 18.25
CA ALA A 255 12.15 -13.78 19.63
C ALA A 255 11.91 -14.96 20.61
N LEU A 256 10.86 -15.76 20.40
CA LEU A 256 10.60 -16.97 21.17
C LEU A 256 11.59 -18.11 20.82
N ALA A 257 12.02 -18.19 19.56
CA ALA A 257 12.95 -19.19 19.06
C ALA A 257 14.42 -18.88 19.37
N HIS A 258 14.81 -17.60 19.37
CA HIS A 258 16.19 -17.10 19.47
C HIS A 258 16.28 -16.05 20.60
N PRO A 259 16.03 -16.44 21.87
CA PRO A 259 15.94 -15.49 22.97
C PRO A 259 17.27 -14.78 23.22
N GLY A 260 17.29 -13.46 23.03
CA GLY A 260 18.47 -12.62 23.22
C GLY A 260 19.35 -12.44 21.97
N GLU A 261 18.99 -13.07 20.85
CA GLU A 261 19.67 -12.86 19.56
C GLU A 261 19.11 -11.63 18.84
N GLU A 262 19.91 -11.02 17.95
CA GLU A 262 19.44 -9.92 17.09
C GLU A 262 18.36 -10.44 16.12
N VAL A 263 17.40 -9.57 15.77
CA VAL A 263 16.33 -9.93 14.83
C VAL A 263 16.87 -10.01 13.41
N ASP A 264 16.80 -11.18 12.77
CA ASP A 264 17.04 -11.28 11.32
C ASP A 264 15.89 -10.63 10.55
N ARG A 265 16.07 -9.34 10.29
CA ARG A 265 15.13 -8.50 9.53
C ARG A 265 14.99 -8.94 8.06
N ASN A 266 15.99 -9.62 7.50
CA ASN A 266 15.91 -10.17 6.15
C ASN A 266 15.06 -11.45 6.13
N TRP A 267 15.24 -12.36 7.09
CA TRP A 267 14.34 -13.51 7.23
C TRP A 267 12.89 -13.07 7.46
N LEU A 268 12.65 -12.07 8.33
CA LEU A 268 11.33 -11.40 8.47
C LEU A 268 10.78 -10.95 7.10
N LEU A 269 11.59 -10.23 6.30
CA LEU A 269 11.18 -9.73 4.99
C LEU A 269 10.84 -10.87 4.01
N GLN A 270 11.69 -11.90 3.90
CA GLN A 270 11.46 -13.01 2.96
C GLN A 270 10.22 -13.84 3.33
N ARG A 271 9.90 -13.99 4.63
CA ARG A 271 8.67 -14.64 5.07
C ARG A 271 7.45 -13.77 4.85
N ALA A 272 7.50 -12.49 5.26
CA ALA A 272 6.38 -11.57 5.11
C ALA A 272 6.01 -11.35 3.64
N HIS A 273 7.00 -11.20 2.76
CA HIS A 273 6.78 -11.07 1.32
C HIS A 273 6.14 -12.34 0.71
N ALA A 274 6.57 -13.53 1.13
CA ALA A 274 6.00 -14.80 0.64
C ALA A 274 4.54 -15.02 1.08
N LEU A 275 4.12 -14.39 2.19
CA LEU A 275 2.75 -14.47 2.72
C LEU A 275 1.83 -13.37 2.13
N GLU A 276 2.32 -12.13 2.02
CA GLU A 276 1.54 -10.97 1.53
C GLU A 276 1.54 -10.87 -0.02
N GLY A 277 2.55 -11.40 -0.69
CA GLY A 277 2.75 -11.32 -2.14
C GLY A 277 3.38 -10.02 -2.64
N HIS A 278 3.50 -8.99 -1.79
CA HIS A 278 4.21 -7.74 -2.08
C HIS A 278 5.03 -7.29 -0.86
N ALA A 279 6.04 -6.44 -1.08
CA ALA A 279 7.07 -6.16 -0.08
C ALA A 279 6.91 -4.80 0.61
N ASP A 280 6.22 -3.84 0.00
CA ASP A 280 6.21 -2.43 0.42
C ASP A 280 5.67 -2.18 1.85
N ASN A 281 4.47 -2.65 2.17
CA ASN A 281 3.89 -2.50 3.51
C ASN A 281 4.67 -3.27 4.58
N VAL A 282 5.08 -4.52 4.29
CA VAL A 282 5.78 -5.38 5.24
C VAL A 282 7.20 -4.88 5.50
N ALA A 283 7.91 -4.41 4.45
CA ALA A 283 9.23 -3.79 4.61
C ALA A 283 9.14 -2.47 5.39
N ALA A 284 8.12 -1.63 5.13
CA ALA A 284 7.90 -0.43 5.92
C ALA A 284 7.68 -0.78 7.40
N ALA A 285 6.81 -1.76 7.68
CA ALA A 285 6.54 -2.20 9.05
C ALA A 285 7.80 -2.78 9.73
N ILE A 286 8.57 -3.61 9.03
CA ILE A 286 9.82 -4.19 9.55
C ILE A 286 10.84 -3.07 9.81
N PHE A 287 11.28 -2.33 8.79
CA PHE A 287 12.47 -1.48 8.84
C PHE A 287 12.21 -0.05 9.33
N GLY A 288 10.96 0.42 9.35
CA GLY A 288 10.61 1.79 9.73
C GLY A 288 10.93 2.83 8.66
N GLY A 289 10.47 4.06 8.88
CA GLY A 289 10.67 5.18 7.95
C GLY A 289 10.17 4.91 6.53
N LEU A 290 10.85 5.51 5.55
CA LEU A 290 10.63 5.23 4.12
C LEU A 290 11.45 4.01 3.71
N VAL A 291 10.86 3.12 2.92
CA VAL A 291 11.57 2.01 2.27
C VAL A 291 11.33 2.02 0.77
N LEU A 292 12.36 1.59 0.04
CA LEU A 292 12.28 1.22 -1.37
C LEU A 292 12.44 -0.29 -1.44
N THR A 293 11.52 -0.96 -2.13
CA THR A 293 11.50 -2.42 -2.30
C THR A 293 11.50 -2.80 -3.78
N TRP A 294 12.14 -3.92 -4.09
CA TRP A 294 12.15 -4.53 -5.42
C TRP A 294 12.33 -6.05 -5.27
N SER A 295 12.12 -6.81 -6.33
CA SER A 295 12.55 -8.22 -6.40
C SER A 295 13.73 -8.33 -7.38
N GLU A 296 14.69 -9.23 -7.12
CA GLU A 296 15.84 -9.43 -8.02
C GLU A 296 15.41 -9.89 -9.43
N ASP A 297 14.39 -10.75 -9.48
CA ASP A 297 13.68 -11.20 -10.67
C ASP A 297 12.17 -11.02 -10.46
N LEU A 298 11.36 -11.12 -11.52
CA LEU A 298 9.89 -11.10 -11.43
C LEU A 298 9.39 -12.28 -10.57
N GLY A 299 8.85 -11.98 -9.39
CA GLY A 299 8.46 -13.00 -8.40
C GLY A 299 9.62 -13.64 -7.64
N GLY A 300 10.83 -13.06 -7.73
CA GLY A 300 12.00 -13.45 -6.95
C GLY A 300 11.98 -12.92 -5.51
N GLN A 301 13.06 -13.18 -4.77
CA GLN A 301 13.23 -12.67 -3.39
C GLN A 301 13.10 -11.15 -3.33
N ALA A 302 12.44 -10.67 -2.27
CA ALA A 302 12.31 -9.24 -2.01
C ALA A 302 13.60 -8.67 -1.45
N ALA A 303 14.03 -7.53 -1.98
CA ALA A 303 15.12 -6.72 -1.46
C ALA A 303 14.59 -5.36 -1.02
N VAL A 304 15.31 -4.72 -0.10
CA VAL A 304 14.90 -3.46 0.54
C VAL A 304 16.08 -2.52 0.68
N CYS A 305 15.81 -1.23 0.54
CA CYS A 305 16.74 -0.15 0.85
C CYS A 305 16.01 0.93 1.68
N PRO A 306 16.50 1.28 2.89
CA PRO A 306 15.98 2.42 3.64
C PRO A 306 16.12 3.71 2.84
N GLY A 307 15.01 4.40 2.62
CA GLY A 307 14.95 5.68 1.93
C GLY A 307 15.33 6.85 2.83
N ARG A 308 15.98 7.86 2.26
CA ARG A 308 16.19 9.14 2.94
C ARG A 308 14.85 9.89 3.02
N LEU A 309 14.52 10.38 4.21
CA LEU A 309 13.42 11.33 4.45
C LEU A 309 13.97 12.67 4.95
N ASP A 310 13.33 13.75 4.54
CA ASP A 310 13.45 15.07 5.16
C ASP A 310 12.72 15.05 6.52
N PRO A 311 13.40 15.38 7.64
CA PRO A 311 12.82 15.30 8.99
C PRO A 311 11.65 16.27 9.21
N ARG A 312 11.47 17.26 8.33
CA ARG A 312 10.33 18.19 8.34
C ARG A 312 9.05 17.55 7.81
N LEU A 313 9.09 16.35 7.23
CA LEU A 313 7.91 15.72 6.65
C LEU A 313 6.94 15.23 7.74
N ARG A 314 5.66 15.41 7.47
CA ARG A 314 4.53 14.86 8.20
C ARG A 314 3.60 14.18 7.20
N ALA A 315 2.81 13.25 7.70
CA ALA A 315 1.73 12.61 6.97
C ALA A 315 0.42 12.91 7.69
N VAL A 316 -0.61 13.36 6.97
CA VAL A 316 -1.98 13.44 7.52
C VAL A 316 -2.80 12.34 6.90
N ALA A 317 -3.25 11.39 7.73
CA ALA A 317 -4.14 10.32 7.31
C ALA A 317 -5.60 10.76 7.50
N LEU A 318 -6.37 10.66 6.42
CA LEU A 318 -7.81 10.89 6.37
C LEU A 318 -8.47 9.52 6.23
N VAL A 319 -8.99 8.98 7.34
CA VAL A 319 -9.46 7.60 7.47
C VAL A 319 -10.98 7.55 7.45
N PRO A 320 -11.64 7.06 6.39
CA PRO A 320 -13.10 6.98 6.32
C PRO A 320 -13.67 5.84 7.17
N ALA A 321 -14.97 5.92 7.45
CA ALA A 321 -15.73 4.84 8.09
C ALA A 321 -15.92 3.57 7.24
N ASP A 322 -15.60 3.57 5.93
CA ASP A 322 -15.78 2.43 5.01
C ASP A 322 -14.48 1.64 4.74
N SER A 323 -14.59 0.31 4.54
CA SER A 323 -13.47 -0.58 4.17
C SER A 323 -13.41 -0.88 2.67
N VAL A 324 -12.21 -1.05 2.11
CA VAL A 324 -12.01 -1.68 0.80
C VAL A 324 -11.08 -2.89 0.95
N LEU A 325 -11.52 -4.04 0.44
CA LEU A 325 -10.70 -5.25 0.44
C LEU A 325 -9.54 -5.11 -0.56
N THR A 326 -8.31 -5.37 -0.12
CA THR A 326 -7.08 -5.29 -0.95
C THR A 326 -7.19 -6.11 -2.23
N GLU A 327 -7.79 -7.30 -2.17
CA GLU A 327 -8.05 -8.16 -3.33
C GLU A 327 -8.91 -7.44 -4.38
N ARG A 328 -10.04 -6.84 -3.98
CA ARG A 328 -10.90 -6.07 -4.89
C ARG A 328 -10.17 -4.86 -5.48
N ALA A 329 -9.35 -4.18 -4.67
CA ALA A 329 -8.53 -3.06 -5.11
C ALA A 329 -7.34 -3.45 -6.02
N ARG A 330 -6.94 -4.72 -6.06
CA ARG A 330 -6.02 -5.26 -7.08
C ARG A 330 -6.78 -5.74 -8.32
N ALA A 331 -7.96 -6.37 -8.17
CA ALA A 331 -8.76 -6.92 -9.26
C ALA A 331 -9.33 -5.87 -10.25
N VAL A 332 -9.38 -4.59 -9.88
CA VAL A 332 -9.77 -3.49 -10.78
C VAL A 332 -8.63 -2.93 -11.62
N LEU A 333 -7.39 -3.38 -11.40
CA LEU A 333 -6.23 -2.89 -12.15
C LEU A 333 -6.11 -3.61 -13.51
N PRO A 334 -5.77 -2.88 -14.60
CA PRO A 334 -5.64 -3.50 -15.92
C PRO A 334 -4.32 -4.27 -16.06
N ASP A 335 -4.37 -5.43 -16.71
CA ASP A 335 -3.18 -6.25 -17.02
C ASP A 335 -2.13 -5.52 -17.88
N VAL A 336 -2.56 -4.51 -18.65
CA VAL A 336 -1.74 -3.75 -19.58
C VAL A 336 -1.94 -2.25 -19.42
N VAL A 337 -0.84 -1.50 -19.40
CA VAL A 337 -0.83 -0.04 -19.34
C VAL A 337 -0.09 0.56 -20.55
N PRO A 338 -0.52 1.72 -21.08
CA PRO A 338 0.20 2.37 -22.18
C PRO A 338 1.64 2.73 -21.78
N HIS A 339 2.61 2.51 -22.67
CA HIS A 339 4.02 2.87 -22.41
C HIS A 339 4.21 4.34 -21.99
N ALA A 340 3.38 5.26 -22.50
CA ALA A 340 3.41 6.67 -22.09
C ALA A 340 3.02 6.87 -20.62
N ALA A 341 2.02 6.13 -20.12
CA ALA A 341 1.62 6.16 -18.71
C ALA A 341 2.68 5.51 -17.81
N ALA A 342 3.24 4.36 -18.22
CA ALA A 342 4.33 3.70 -17.52
C ALA A 342 5.57 4.61 -17.38
N ALA A 343 6.04 5.19 -18.49
CA ALA A 343 7.19 6.10 -18.48
C ALA A 343 6.95 7.37 -17.67
N ALA A 344 5.75 7.96 -17.77
CA ALA A 344 5.38 9.10 -16.95
C ALA A 344 5.36 8.74 -15.46
N ASN A 345 4.83 7.57 -15.09
CA ASN A 345 4.80 7.09 -13.71
C ASN A 345 6.21 6.84 -13.15
N SER A 346 7.10 6.20 -13.91
CA SER A 346 8.51 6.02 -13.51
C SER A 346 9.21 7.36 -13.25
N GLY A 347 8.96 8.38 -14.09
CA GLY A 347 9.45 9.74 -13.87
C GLY A 347 8.91 10.39 -12.59
N ARG A 348 7.66 10.10 -12.21
CA ARG A 348 7.05 10.57 -10.96
C ARG A 348 7.58 9.85 -9.73
N ALA A 349 7.80 8.54 -9.81
CA ALA A 349 8.43 7.77 -8.73
C ALA A 349 9.86 8.27 -8.43
N ALA A 350 10.67 8.54 -9.46
CA ALA A 350 12.00 9.14 -9.29
C ALA A 350 11.94 10.55 -8.67
N LEU A 351 10.98 11.39 -9.13
CA LEU A 351 10.75 12.72 -8.56
C LEU A 351 10.28 12.65 -7.09
N LEU A 352 9.49 11.64 -6.73
CA LEU A 352 8.98 11.44 -5.37
C LEU A 352 10.09 11.08 -4.39
N VAL A 353 10.97 10.14 -4.75
CA VAL A 353 12.13 9.80 -3.91
C VAL A 353 13.01 11.04 -3.67
N HIS A 354 13.21 11.88 -4.70
CA HIS A 354 13.92 13.16 -4.54
C HIS A 354 13.18 14.17 -3.64
N ALA A 355 11.87 14.35 -3.83
CA ALA A 355 11.05 15.25 -3.03
C ALA A 355 11.03 14.84 -1.54
N LEU A 356 10.84 13.55 -1.27
CA LEU A 356 10.85 12.96 0.07
C LEU A 356 12.20 13.11 0.77
N ALA A 357 13.31 13.07 0.04
CA ALA A 357 14.65 13.11 0.61
C ALA A 357 15.14 14.51 1.04
N GLY A 358 14.48 15.58 0.61
CA GLY A 358 14.92 16.96 0.92
C GLY A 358 14.27 18.10 0.14
N GLU A 359 13.29 17.86 -0.73
CA GLU A 359 12.64 18.91 -1.53
C GLU A 359 11.10 18.84 -1.50
N PRO A 360 10.47 19.12 -0.33
CA PRO A 360 9.02 18.93 -0.15
C PRO A 360 8.13 19.76 -1.09
N ARG A 361 8.63 20.88 -1.66
CA ARG A 361 7.86 21.69 -2.63
C ARG A 361 7.48 20.91 -3.90
N LEU A 362 8.15 19.79 -4.17
CA LEU A 362 7.88 18.92 -5.31
C LEU A 362 6.88 17.80 -5.01
N LEU A 363 6.37 17.64 -3.78
CA LEU A 363 5.47 16.55 -3.41
C LEU A 363 4.16 16.54 -4.23
N VAL A 364 3.56 17.71 -4.48
CA VAL A 364 2.32 17.82 -5.28
C VAL A 364 2.51 17.29 -6.71
N PRO A 365 3.50 17.78 -7.50
CA PRO A 365 3.77 17.18 -8.80
C PRO A 365 4.36 15.76 -8.71
N ALA A 366 5.03 15.36 -7.63
CA ALA A 366 5.61 14.03 -7.49
C ALA A 366 4.57 12.91 -7.22
N THR A 367 3.56 13.18 -6.39
CA THR A 367 2.51 12.21 -6.00
C THR A 367 1.45 11.95 -7.08
N ARG A 368 1.60 12.51 -8.28
CA ARG A 368 0.75 12.18 -9.43
C ARG A 368 1.18 10.83 -10.01
N GLU A 369 0.21 9.97 -10.31
CA GLU A 369 0.40 8.66 -10.94
C GLU A 369 -0.70 8.40 -11.98
N TRP A 370 -0.63 7.25 -12.65
CA TRP A 370 -1.57 6.84 -13.71
C TRP A 370 -1.86 5.32 -13.74
N LEU A 371 -1.40 4.57 -12.73
CA LEU A 371 -1.39 3.10 -12.76
C LEU A 371 -2.46 2.47 -11.87
N HIS A 372 -2.87 3.13 -10.77
CA HIS A 372 -3.80 2.51 -9.82
C HIS A 372 -4.88 3.39 -9.19
N GLN A 373 -4.66 4.70 -8.91
CA GLN A 373 -5.66 5.42 -8.10
C GLN A 373 -6.92 5.77 -8.90
N GLU A 374 -6.78 6.15 -10.18
CA GLU A 374 -7.93 6.42 -11.05
C GLU A 374 -8.73 5.13 -11.34
N GLN A 375 -8.04 4.00 -11.42
CA GLN A 375 -8.61 2.66 -11.61
C GLN A 375 -9.34 2.17 -10.34
N ARG A 376 -8.84 2.54 -9.15
CA ARG A 376 -9.45 2.23 -7.83
C ARG A 376 -10.57 3.18 -7.44
N ALA A 377 -10.66 4.38 -8.04
CA ALA A 377 -11.66 5.40 -7.69
C ALA A 377 -13.12 4.90 -7.60
N PRO A 378 -13.62 4.00 -8.48
CA PRO A 378 -14.99 3.48 -8.37
C PRO A 378 -15.27 2.68 -7.07
N LEU A 379 -14.23 2.15 -6.41
CA LEU A 379 -14.35 1.43 -5.14
C LEU A 379 -14.40 2.37 -3.92
N MET A 380 -14.03 3.64 -4.09
CA MET A 380 -13.89 4.62 -3.01
C MET A 380 -14.31 6.04 -3.45
N PRO A 381 -15.55 6.25 -3.95
CA PRO A 381 -15.94 7.50 -4.60
C PRO A 381 -15.91 8.72 -3.68
N GLY A 382 -16.08 8.56 -2.37
CA GLY A 382 -15.86 9.64 -1.39
C GLY A 382 -14.39 10.07 -1.36
N SER A 383 -13.48 9.10 -1.19
CA SER A 383 -12.04 9.35 -1.11
C SER A 383 -11.49 9.88 -2.43
N ASP A 384 -11.99 9.45 -3.59
CA ASP A 384 -11.55 10.04 -4.87
C ASP A 384 -11.97 11.50 -5.03
N ARG A 385 -13.19 11.88 -4.60
CA ARG A 385 -13.62 13.29 -4.60
C ARG A 385 -12.74 14.15 -3.68
N LEU A 386 -12.58 13.73 -2.42
CA LEU A 386 -11.75 14.44 -1.43
C LEU A 386 -10.28 14.55 -1.90
N ARG A 387 -9.73 13.46 -2.48
CA ARG A 387 -8.38 13.45 -3.08
C ARG A 387 -8.24 14.46 -4.22
N ARG A 388 -9.23 14.58 -5.11
CA ARG A 388 -9.20 15.57 -6.20
C ARG A 388 -9.21 17.00 -5.66
N ALA A 389 -10.16 17.32 -4.77
CA ALA A 389 -10.27 18.64 -4.16
C ALA A 389 -8.98 19.05 -3.40
N LEU A 390 -8.42 18.15 -2.58
CA LEU A 390 -7.13 18.37 -1.92
C LEU A 390 -5.98 18.64 -2.91
N ARG A 391 -5.93 17.93 -4.04
CA ARG A 391 -4.89 18.13 -5.06
C ARG A 391 -5.08 19.43 -5.85
N GLU A 392 -6.32 19.85 -6.06
CA GLU A 392 -6.68 21.14 -6.67
C GLU A 392 -6.34 22.32 -5.74
N ALA A 393 -6.54 22.15 -4.42
CA ALA A 393 -6.06 23.07 -3.39
C ALA A 393 -4.53 23.09 -3.18
N GLY A 394 -3.80 22.22 -3.90
CA GLY A 394 -2.34 22.18 -3.90
C GLY A 394 -1.71 21.32 -2.80
N PHE A 395 -2.41 20.31 -2.28
CA PHE A 395 -1.86 19.33 -1.35
C PHE A 395 -1.45 18.03 -2.06
N ALA A 396 -0.42 17.35 -1.55
CA ALA A 396 0.06 16.09 -2.11
C ALA A 396 -0.74 14.89 -1.59
N ALA A 397 -2.06 14.91 -1.82
CA ALA A 397 -2.97 13.84 -1.44
C ALA A 397 -2.86 12.63 -2.40
N LEU A 398 -2.82 11.44 -1.82
CA LEU A 398 -2.71 10.14 -2.47
C LEU A 398 -3.50 9.08 -1.71
N VAL A 399 -3.80 7.94 -2.35
CA VAL A 399 -4.44 6.78 -1.71
C VAL A 399 -3.39 6.00 -0.93
N SER A 400 -3.62 5.78 0.37
CA SER A 400 -2.73 5.00 1.23
C SER A 400 -2.87 3.52 0.90
N GLY A 401 -1.81 2.90 0.36
CA GLY A 401 -1.84 1.50 -0.07
C GLY A 401 -2.95 1.21 -1.08
N ALA A 402 -3.91 0.37 -0.69
CA ALA A 402 -5.09 0.02 -1.47
C ALA A 402 -6.31 0.93 -1.21
N GLY A 403 -6.20 1.87 -0.27
CA GLY A 403 -7.29 2.73 0.21
C GLY A 403 -8.26 2.02 1.16
N PRO A 404 -9.37 2.69 1.53
CA PRO A 404 -9.81 4.00 1.08
C PRO A 404 -9.26 5.20 1.88
N THR A 405 -8.35 5.01 2.85
CA THR A 405 -7.64 6.12 3.49
C THR A 405 -6.87 6.96 2.48
N LEU A 406 -6.95 8.29 2.61
CA LEU A 406 -6.04 9.19 1.93
C LEU A 406 -4.86 9.54 2.85
N LEU A 407 -3.67 9.57 2.28
CA LEU A 407 -2.50 10.17 2.92
C LEU A 407 -2.24 11.52 2.24
N VAL A 408 -2.04 12.57 3.03
CA VAL A 408 -1.48 13.83 2.55
C VAL A 408 -0.05 13.92 3.05
N LEU A 409 0.91 14.04 2.12
CA LEU A 409 2.32 14.23 2.45
C LEU A 409 2.67 15.72 2.37
N LEU A 410 3.27 16.27 3.41
CA LEU A 410 3.62 17.69 3.48
C LEU A 410 4.79 17.96 4.42
N ALA A 411 5.39 19.14 4.31
CA ALA A 411 6.29 19.65 5.35
C ALA A 411 5.46 20.20 6.51
N GLU A 412 5.97 20.06 7.73
CA GLU A 412 5.33 20.49 8.99
C GLU A 412 4.74 21.92 8.97
N PRO A 413 5.38 22.95 8.36
CA PRO A 413 4.77 24.28 8.26
C PRO A 413 3.46 24.35 7.46
N GLU A 414 3.20 23.41 6.54
CA GLU A 414 1.97 23.37 5.74
C GLU A 414 0.81 22.66 6.48
N VAL A 415 1.02 22.13 7.70
CA VAL A 415 -0.02 21.40 8.46
C VAL A 415 -1.19 22.34 8.81
N ALA A 416 -0.89 23.56 9.26
CA ALA A 416 -1.91 24.56 9.55
C ALA A 416 -2.76 24.88 8.31
N ARG A 417 -2.12 25.10 7.15
CA ARG A 417 -2.80 25.35 5.88
C ARG A 417 -3.75 24.22 5.47
N LEU A 418 -3.38 22.95 5.74
CA LEU A 418 -4.27 21.81 5.49
C LEU A 418 -5.45 21.79 6.48
N GLN A 419 -5.22 22.11 7.76
CA GLN A 419 -6.28 22.22 8.76
C GLN A 419 -7.27 23.35 8.42
N ASP A 420 -6.76 24.52 8.01
CA ASP A 420 -7.57 25.65 7.53
C ASP A 420 -8.42 25.27 6.31
N TRP A 421 -7.85 24.52 5.35
CA TRP A 421 -8.60 24.03 4.19
C TRP A 421 -9.68 23.03 4.59
N LEU A 422 -9.38 22.08 5.48
CA LEU A 422 -10.35 21.13 6.01
C LEU A 422 -11.48 21.81 6.80
N ALA A 423 -11.23 22.97 7.41
CA ALA A 423 -12.21 23.80 8.13
C ALA A 423 -13.08 24.68 7.22
N THR A 424 -12.82 24.74 5.91
CA THR A 424 -13.73 25.40 4.95
C THR A 424 -15.03 24.62 4.80
N GLU A 425 -16.08 25.25 4.25
CA GLU A 425 -17.36 24.58 3.96
C GLU A 425 -17.18 23.37 3.03
N GLU A 426 -16.37 23.52 1.97
CA GLU A 426 -16.03 22.42 1.04
C GLU A 426 -15.23 21.32 1.74
N GLY A 427 -14.17 21.69 2.47
CA GLY A 427 -13.34 20.73 3.20
C GLY A 427 -14.14 19.93 4.22
N THR A 428 -14.99 20.59 4.99
CA THR A 428 -15.88 19.98 5.99
C THR A 428 -16.88 19.03 5.33
N ALA A 429 -17.50 19.45 4.22
CA ALA A 429 -18.47 18.62 3.50
C ALA A 429 -17.84 17.38 2.85
N LEU A 430 -16.61 17.50 2.31
CA LEU A 430 -15.91 16.38 1.66
C LEU A 430 -15.22 15.43 2.65
N ALA A 431 -14.75 15.93 3.80
CA ALA A 431 -14.13 15.14 4.85
C ALA A 431 -15.12 14.65 5.94
N ALA A 432 -16.42 14.87 5.76
CA ALA A 432 -17.45 14.35 6.66
C ALA A 432 -17.36 12.81 6.77
N GLY A 433 -17.22 12.30 7.99
CA GLY A 433 -17.03 10.87 8.26
C GLY A 433 -15.60 10.34 8.12
N TYR A 434 -14.60 11.22 7.98
CA TYR A 434 -13.18 10.87 8.03
C TYR A 434 -12.57 11.24 9.39
N GLY A 435 -11.86 10.29 10.02
CA GLY A 435 -10.91 10.59 11.08
C GLY A 435 -9.67 11.28 10.52
N VAL A 436 -9.20 12.36 11.15
CA VAL A 436 -8.04 13.15 10.71
C VAL A 436 -6.90 12.95 11.69
N HIS A 437 -5.81 12.32 11.25
CA HIS A 437 -4.69 11.93 12.10
C HIS A 437 -3.39 12.54 11.55
N LEU A 438 -2.75 13.42 12.35
CA LEU A 438 -1.40 13.91 12.06
C LEU A 438 -0.38 12.88 12.57
N LEU A 439 0.50 12.45 11.68
CA LEU A 439 1.46 11.36 11.88
C LEU A 439 2.86 11.80 11.42
N ALA A 440 3.88 11.21 12.02
CA ALA A 440 5.28 11.28 11.59
C ALA A 440 5.73 9.96 10.94
N PRO A 441 6.88 9.94 10.24
CA PRO A 441 7.52 8.70 9.81
C PRO A 441 7.77 7.75 11.00
N GLY A 442 7.22 6.55 10.90
CA GLY A 442 7.14 5.59 12.00
C GLY A 442 8.46 4.87 12.33
N PRO A 443 8.57 4.32 13.56
CA PRO A 443 9.70 3.50 13.98
C PRO A 443 9.71 2.15 13.24
N ALA A 444 10.81 1.41 13.36
CA ALA A 444 10.85 0.00 12.98
C ALA A 444 10.02 -0.89 13.93
N ALA A 445 9.52 -2.02 13.43
CA ALA A 445 9.02 -3.09 14.30
C ALA A 445 10.13 -3.56 15.27
N ARG A 446 9.73 -3.81 16.53
CA ARG A 446 10.66 -4.11 17.63
C ARG A 446 10.02 -5.04 18.67
N VAL A 447 10.88 -5.83 19.34
CA VAL A 447 10.53 -6.47 20.60
C VAL A 447 10.55 -5.38 21.68
N VAL A 448 9.44 -5.22 22.41
CA VAL A 448 9.29 -4.28 23.53
C VAL A 448 9.71 -4.92 24.84
N ALA A 449 9.36 -6.19 25.04
CA ALA A 449 9.72 -6.97 26.21
C ALA A 449 9.84 -8.46 25.87
N ALA A 450 10.71 -9.17 26.58
CA ALA A 450 10.78 -10.62 26.58
C ALA A 450 10.96 -11.13 28.01
N ARG A 451 10.26 -12.22 28.35
CA ARG A 451 10.34 -12.91 29.65
C ARG A 451 10.57 -14.41 29.38
N GLY A 452 11.57 -14.97 30.05
CA GLY A 452 12.19 -16.27 29.74
C GLY A 452 11.64 -17.45 30.54
#